data_AF-A0A933RIY1-F1
#
_entry.id   AF-A0A933RIY1-F1
#
_cell.length_a   1.000
_cell.length_b   1.000
_cell.length_c   1.000
_cell.angle_alpha   90.00
_cell.angle_beta   90.00
_cell.angle_gamma   90.00
#
_symmetry.space_group_name_H-M   'P 1'
#
loop_
_entity.id
_entity.type
_entity.pdbx_description
1 polymer ?
#
loop_
_entity_poly.entity_id
_entity_poly.type
_entity_poly.pdbx_seq_one_letter_code
_entity_poly.pdbx_strand_id
1 'polypeptide(L)'
;MRPAHDPRKAYGFVGVEVSTADLSASVWLWERGDDGQVSVTKVITIPAEAAETEQMPPAVQPFGAVPPLVTDIALSVDDRDLYVSCWGTGELKRFDVSDPRNPRETGSVRLGGMVQKSPHPAAGALSGGPQMVEVSRDGRRVYLTNSLYASWDAQFYPAIIEGWMVGLDAPEGGGLQVDPDFFVTMPGGRRPHQIRLQGGDASSDSYCFP
;
A
#
# COMPACT_ATOMS: atom_id res chain seq x y z
N MET A 1 2.67 -8.71 6.40
CA MET A 1 1.81 -9.90 6.22
C MET A 1 0.42 -9.58 6.75
N ARG A 2 -0.63 -10.13 6.13
CA ARG A 2 -2.03 -9.98 6.56
C ARG A 2 -2.73 -11.34 6.48
N PRO A 3 -2.85 -12.08 7.60
CA PRO A 3 -3.74 -13.24 7.68
C PRO A 3 -5.18 -12.86 7.37
N ALA A 4 -5.99 -13.81 6.93
CA ALA A 4 -7.44 -13.65 6.91
C ALA A 4 -7.95 -13.32 8.32
N HIS A 5 -8.95 -12.44 8.39
CA HIS A 5 -9.63 -12.04 9.62
C HIS A 5 -10.56 -13.14 10.13
N ASP A 6 -11.23 -13.88 9.23
CA ASP A 6 -12.03 -15.04 9.60
C ASP A 6 -11.10 -16.17 10.12
N PRO A 7 -11.16 -16.51 11.42
CA PRO A 7 -10.24 -17.47 12.02
C PRO A 7 -10.40 -18.91 11.52
N ARG A 8 -11.44 -19.19 10.72
CA ARG A 8 -11.61 -20.49 10.04
C ARG A 8 -10.77 -20.60 8.77
N LYS A 9 -10.29 -19.49 8.21
CA LYS A 9 -9.53 -19.44 6.96
C LYS A 9 -8.04 -19.46 7.26
N ALA A 10 -7.35 -20.53 6.85
CA ALA A 10 -5.93 -20.72 7.11
C ALA A 10 -5.05 -20.17 5.97
N TYR A 11 -5.26 -18.91 5.57
CA TYR A 11 -4.44 -18.23 4.57
C TYR A 11 -4.11 -16.79 4.97
N GLY A 12 -3.19 -16.18 4.24
CA GLY A 12 -2.97 -14.74 4.27
C GLY A 12 -2.08 -14.25 3.14
N PHE A 13 -1.86 -12.94 3.11
CA PHE A 13 -1.06 -12.29 2.10
C PHE A 13 0.26 -11.76 2.66
N VAL A 14 1.28 -11.72 1.82
CA VAL A 14 2.57 -11.07 2.09
C VAL A 14 3.00 -10.24 0.88
N GLY A 15 3.28 -8.95 1.11
CA GLY A 15 3.91 -8.10 0.11
C GLY A 15 5.41 -8.39 0.02
N VAL A 16 5.93 -8.40 -1.19
CA VAL A 16 7.36 -8.49 -1.50
C VAL A 16 7.72 -7.24 -2.27
N GLU A 17 8.59 -6.43 -1.67
CA GLU A 17 8.85 -5.05 -2.06
C GLU A 17 9.39 -4.91 -3.49
N VAL A 18 10.41 -5.71 -3.84
CA VAL A 18 11.10 -5.60 -5.12
C VAL A 18 11.73 -6.92 -5.54
N SER A 19 11.64 -7.22 -6.83
CA SER A 19 12.29 -8.33 -7.53
C SER A 19 13.66 -7.90 -8.03
N THR A 20 14.68 -8.72 -7.78
CA THR A 20 16.03 -8.48 -8.30
C THR A 20 16.16 -8.79 -9.80
N ALA A 21 15.16 -9.44 -10.41
CA ALA A 21 15.18 -9.78 -11.81
C ALA A 21 14.70 -8.62 -12.70
N ASP A 22 13.72 -7.84 -12.23
CA ASP A 22 12.98 -6.89 -13.07
C ASP A 22 12.38 -5.69 -12.31
N LEU A 23 12.74 -5.49 -11.04
CA LEU A 23 12.24 -4.42 -10.17
C LEU A 23 10.72 -4.43 -9.91
N SER A 24 10.01 -5.47 -10.35
CA SER A 24 8.60 -5.64 -10.03
C SER A 24 8.38 -5.86 -8.54
N ALA A 25 7.26 -5.42 -8.02
CA ALA A 25 6.78 -5.81 -6.70
C ALA A 25 5.76 -6.95 -6.82
N SER A 26 5.48 -7.66 -5.73
CA SER A 26 4.49 -8.73 -5.77
C SER A 26 3.75 -8.93 -4.45
N VAL A 27 2.58 -9.55 -4.53
CA VAL A 27 1.89 -10.10 -3.36
C VAL A 27 1.79 -11.61 -3.51
N TRP A 28 2.09 -12.31 -2.43
CA TRP A 28 2.03 -13.76 -2.35
C TRP A 28 0.96 -14.19 -1.36
N LEU A 29 0.20 -15.20 -1.73
CA LEU A 29 -0.73 -15.92 -0.88
C LEU A 29 0.04 -17.05 -0.19
N TRP A 30 0.00 -17.11 1.13
CA TRP A 30 0.36 -18.31 1.88
C TRP A 30 -0.91 -19.03 2.32
N GLU A 31 -0.93 -20.35 2.22
CA GLU A 31 -2.06 -21.19 2.66
C GLU A 31 -1.54 -22.36 3.46
N ARG A 32 -2.22 -22.72 4.54
CA ARG A 32 -1.94 -23.93 5.31
C ARG A 32 -2.96 -25.01 4.96
N GLY A 33 -2.49 -26.13 4.44
CA GLY A 33 -3.30 -27.31 4.17
C GLY A 33 -3.68 -28.08 5.45
N ASP A 34 -4.64 -29.00 5.32
CA ASP A 34 -5.11 -29.86 6.42
C ASP A 34 -4.00 -30.78 6.97
N ASP A 35 -3.01 -31.10 6.14
CA ASP A 35 -1.81 -31.85 6.53
C ASP A 35 -0.78 -31.00 7.31
N GLY A 36 -1.08 -29.71 7.49
CA GLY A 36 -0.24 -28.74 8.17
C GLY A 36 0.87 -28.13 7.32
N GLN A 37 1.01 -28.53 6.06
CA GLN A 37 1.99 -27.93 5.14
C GLN A 37 1.56 -26.54 4.71
N VAL A 38 2.53 -25.66 4.50
CA VAL A 38 2.29 -24.30 4.01
C VAL A 38 2.74 -24.20 2.56
N SER A 39 1.83 -23.83 1.67
CA SER A 39 2.15 -23.42 0.30
C SER A 39 2.24 -21.91 0.22
N VAL A 40 3.07 -21.40 -0.70
CA VAL A 40 3.19 -19.97 -0.97
C VAL A 40 3.19 -19.75 -2.48
N THR A 41 2.24 -18.97 -2.99
CA THR A 41 2.03 -18.73 -4.42
C THR A 41 1.94 -17.23 -4.70
N LYS A 42 2.67 -16.76 -5.71
CA LYS A 42 2.57 -15.36 -6.17
C LYS A 42 1.23 -15.15 -6.85
N VAL A 43 0.43 -14.20 -6.37
CA VAL A 43 -0.93 -13.94 -6.85
C VAL A 43 -1.10 -12.55 -7.47
N ILE A 44 -0.21 -11.60 -7.15
CA ILE A 44 -0.17 -10.27 -7.77
C ILE A 44 1.28 -9.97 -8.18
N THR A 45 1.47 -9.41 -9.37
CA THR A 45 2.74 -8.81 -9.82
C THR A 45 2.46 -7.40 -10.29
N ILE A 46 3.22 -6.42 -9.80
CA ILE A 46 3.12 -5.01 -10.17
C ILE A 46 4.46 -4.63 -10.83
N PRO A 47 4.47 -4.29 -12.13
CA PRO A 47 5.71 -3.99 -12.84
C PRO A 47 6.30 -2.64 -12.44
N ALA A 48 7.63 -2.50 -12.59
CA ALA A 48 8.27 -1.19 -12.53
C ALA A 48 7.84 -0.31 -13.71
N GLU A 49 7.88 1.01 -13.51
CA GLU A 49 7.48 2.00 -14.50
C GLU A 49 8.70 2.72 -15.07
N ALA A 50 8.89 2.67 -16.38
CA ALA A 50 9.98 3.40 -17.03
C ALA A 50 9.80 4.92 -16.85
N ALA A 51 10.90 5.64 -16.64
CA ALA A 51 10.91 7.09 -16.53
C ALA A 51 12.23 7.66 -17.06
N GLU A 52 12.23 8.94 -17.42
CA GLU A 52 13.46 9.64 -17.85
C GLU A 52 14.44 9.74 -16.69
N THR A 53 15.73 9.52 -16.96
CA THR A 53 16.79 9.43 -15.94
C THR A 53 16.84 10.68 -15.05
N GLU A 54 16.68 11.86 -15.64
CA GLU A 54 16.77 13.15 -14.97
C GLU A 54 15.60 13.40 -14.00
N GLN A 55 14.49 12.67 -14.15
CA GLN A 55 13.32 12.77 -13.29
C GLN A 55 13.41 11.85 -12.07
N MET A 56 14.28 10.85 -12.11
CA MET A 56 14.41 9.83 -11.08
C MET A 56 15.43 10.20 -10.00
N PRO A 57 15.24 9.74 -8.74
CA PRO A 57 16.26 9.88 -7.71
C PRO A 57 17.49 9.03 -8.06
N PRO A 58 18.70 9.42 -7.61
CA PRO A 58 19.94 8.73 -7.94
C PRO A 58 19.92 7.22 -7.65
N ALA A 59 19.18 6.80 -6.62
CA ALA A 59 19.04 5.40 -6.23
C ALA A 59 18.45 4.50 -7.32
N VAL A 60 17.62 5.03 -8.22
CA VAL A 60 16.93 4.23 -9.24
C VAL A 60 17.32 4.57 -10.68
N GLN A 61 18.12 5.62 -10.89
CA GLN A 61 18.64 6.03 -12.21
C GLN A 61 19.34 4.90 -12.98
N PRO A 62 20.22 4.07 -12.37
CA PRO A 62 20.92 3.02 -13.11
C PRO A 62 20.01 1.97 -13.77
N PHE A 63 18.76 1.88 -13.33
CA PHE A 63 17.81 0.87 -13.81
C PHE A 63 16.88 1.37 -14.91
N GLY A 64 16.80 2.69 -15.16
CA GLY A 64 15.88 3.25 -16.16
C GLY A 64 14.40 3.13 -15.81
N ALA A 65 14.05 2.74 -14.58
CA ALA A 65 12.68 2.52 -14.14
C ALA A 65 12.51 2.75 -12.64
N VAL A 66 11.29 3.15 -12.26
CA VAL A 66 10.85 3.32 -10.87
C VAL A 66 10.18 2.02 -10.39
N PRO A 67 10.72 1.32 -9.39
CA PRO A 67 10.05 0.18 -8.78
C PRO A 67 8.78 0.61 -8.04
N PRO A 68 7.72 -0.21 -7.98
CA PRO A 68 6.52 0.11 -7.20
C PRO A 68 6.80 0.21 -5.71
N LEU A 69 7.73 -0.62 -5.19
CA LEU A 69 8.06 -0.75 -3.77
C LEU A 69 6.82 -1.00 -2.92
N VAL A 70 6.29 -2.23 -2.96
CA VAL A 70 5.18 -2.63 -2.09
C VAL A 70 5.67 -2.75 -0.65
N THR A 71 5.42 -1.70 0.13
CA THR A 71 5.94 -1.54 1.50
C THR A 71 4.92 -1.91 2.57
N ASP A 72 3.64 -1.75 2.27
CA ASP A 72 2.54 -2.18 3.15
C ASP A 72 1.36 -2.74 2.33
N ILE A 73 0.60 -3.60 2.99
CA ILE A 73 -0.66 -4.14 2.48
C ILE A 73 -1.68 -4.14 3.62
N ALA A 74 -2.97 -3.99 3.34
CA ALA A 74 -4.05 -4.15 4.33
C ALA A 74 -5.20 -4.96 3.76
N LEU A 75 -5.73 -5.89 4.55
CA LEU A 75 -6.89 -6.72 4.20
C LEU A 75 -8.10 -6.18 4.95
N SER A 76 -9.19 -5.87 4.26
CA SER A 76 -10.45 -5.45 4.90
C SER A 76 -10.96 -6.52 5.86
N VAL A 77 -11.68 -6.11 6.91
CA VAL A 77 -12.14 -7.01 7.98
C VAL A 77 -13.06 -8.14 7.46
N ASP A 78 -13.73 -7.95 6.33
CA ASP A 78 -14.57 -8.95 5.67
C ASP A 78 -13.79 -9.91 4.74
N ASP A 79 -12.46 -9.79 4.67
CA ASP A 79 -11.55 -10.55 3.80
C ASP A 79 -11.80 -10.37 2.28
N ARG A 80 -12.43 -9.27 1.85
CA ARG A 80 -12.82 -9.09 0.45
C ARG A 80 -11.92 -8.15 -0.34
N ASP A 81 -11.32 -7.17 0.31
CA ASP A 81 -10.50 -6.15 -0.33
C ASP A 81 -9.08 -6.14 0.22
N LEU A 82 -8.10 -6.26 -0.67
CA LEU A 82 -6.68 -6.09 -0.36
C LEU A 82 -6.19 -4.76 -0.93
N TYR A 83 -5.68 -3.91 -0.05
CA TYR A 83 -5.05 -2.64 -0.39
C TYR A 83 -3.53 -2.81 -0.42
N VAL A 84 -2.88 -2.27 -1.45
CA VAL A 84 -1.45 -2.46 -1.72
C VAL A 84 -0.79 -1.11 -1.98
N SER A 85 0.08 -0.69 -1.07
CA SER A 85 0.79 0.59 -1.13
C SER A 85 2.07 0.47 -1.96
N CYS A 86 2.07 1.05 -3.15
CA CYS A 86 3.24 1.18 -4.02
C CYS A 86 3.94 2.52 -3.72
N TRP A 87 4.84 2.50 -2.73
CA TRP A 87 5.50 3.70 -2.22
C TRP A 87 6.39 4.38 -3.26
N GLY A 88 6.98 3.64 -4.20
CA GLY A 88 7.87 4.19 -5.22
C GLY A 88 7.13 4.87 -6.37
N THR A 89 6.16 4.18 -6.97
CA THR A 89 5.36 4.72 -8.09
C THR A 89 4.27 5.69 -7.63
N GLY A 90 4.02 5.77 -6.33
CA GLY A 90 3.06 6.72 -5.75
C GLY A 90 1.61 6.28 -5.95
N GLU A 91 1.31 4.99 -5.81
CA GLU A 91 -0.01 4.42 -6.08
C GLU A 91 -0.51 3.57 -4.92
N LEU A 92 -1.76 3.76 -4.51
CA LEU A 92 -2.48 2.76 -3.73
C LEU A 92 -3.37 1.97 -4.68
N LYS A 93 -3.21 0.65 -4.69
CA LYS A 93 -4.07 -0.26 -5.46
C LYS A 93 -5.03 -1.00 -4.54
N ARG A 94 -6.23 -1.31 -5.05
CA ARG A 94 -7.26 -2.13 -4.40
C ARG A 94 -7.55 -3.36 -5.26
N PHE A 95 -7.54 -4.52 -4.62
CA PHE A 95 -7.84 -5.80 -5.25
C PHE A 95 -9.02 -6.48 -4.54
N ASP A 96 -9.98 -6.97 -5.31
CA ASP A 96 -10.97 -7.95 -4.85
C ASP A 96 -10.28 -9.30 -4.69
N VAL A 97 -10.27 -9.80 -3.46
CA VAL A 97 -9.65 -11.06 -3.04
C VAL A 97 -10.69 -12.05 -2.48
N SER A 98 -11.96 -11.88 -2.85
CA SER A 98 -13.02 -12.84 -2.52
C SER A 98 -12.66 -14.27 -2.97
N ASP A 99 -11.90 -14.39 -4.07
CA ASP A 99 -11.07 -15.57 -4.35
C ASP A 99 -9.58 -15.20 -4.14
N PRO A 100 -8.94 -15.64 -3.03
CA PRO A 100 -7.58 -15.22 -2.70
C PRO A 100 -6.53 -15.74 -3.70
N ARG A 101 -6.86 -16.77 -4.50
CA ARG A 101 -5.96 -17.35 -5.51
C ARG A 101 -5.97 -16.56 -6.81
N ASN A 102 -7.02 -15.77 -7.06
CA ASN A 102 -7.19 -14.99 -8.28
C ASN A 102 -7.59 -13.53 -7.95
N PRO A 103 -6.73 -12.74 -7.29
CA PRO A 103 -7.00 -11.33 -7.02
C PRO A 103 -7.30 -10.54 -8.29
N ARG A 104 -8.29 -9.66 -8.23
CA ARG A 104 -8.67 -8.79 -9.35
C ARG A 104 -8.56 -7.33 -8.94
N GLU A 105 -7.76 -6.54 -9.67
CA GLU A 105 -7.69 -5.10 -9.42
C GLU A 105 -9.06 -4.46 -9.67
N THR A 106 -9.57 -3.72 -8.68
CA THR A 106 -10.89 -3.07 -8.73
C THR A 106 -10.79 -1.55 -8.66
N GLY A 107 -9.62 -1.00 -8.36
CA GLY A 107 -9.39 0.44 -8.38
C GLY A 107 -7.98 0.80 -7.95
N SER A 108 -7.58 2.01 -8.27
CA SER A 108 -6.32 2.57 -7.78
C SER A 108 -6.41 4.09 -7.69
N VAL A 109 -5.47 4.68 -6.95
CA VAL A 109 -5.28 6.13 -6.89
C VAL A 109 -3.81 6.48 -6.79
N ARG A 110 -3.43 7.56 -7.47
CA ARG A 110 -2.06 8.09 -7.48
C ARG A 110 -1.94 9.29 -6.54
N LEU A 111 -0.98 9.23 -5.62
CA LEU A 111 -0.66 10.29 -4.65
C LEU A 111 0.86 10.30 -4.44
N GLY A 112 1.53 11.40 -4.74
CA GLY A 112 2.99 11.48 -4.66
C GLY A 112 3.69 10.57 -5.69
N GLY A 113 4.70 9.84 -5.26
CA GLY A 113 5.59 9.02 -6.08
C GLY A 113 6.88 9.74 -6.46
N MET A 114 7.95 8.98 -6.72
CA MET A 114 9.29 9.52 -7.00
C MET A 114 9.30 10.48 -8.20
N VAL A 115 8.53 10.13 -9.24
CA VAL A 115 8.48 10.87 -10.51
C VAL A 115 7.20 11.69 -10.65
N GLN A 116 6.03 11.06 -10.56
CA GLN A 116 4.75 11.73 -10.88
C GLN A 116 4.37 12.85 -9.88
N LYS A 117 4.74 12.70 -8.60
CA LYS A 117 4.39 13.65 -7.52
C LYS A 117 2.90 14.00 -7.53
N SER A 118 2.06 12.99 -7.75
CA SER A 118 0.63 13.14 -8.00
C SER A 118 -0.04 13.94 -6.89
N PRO A 119 -0.92 14.89 -7.23
CA PRO A 119 -1.37 15.88 -6.27
C PRO A 119 -2.52 15.39 -5.38
N HIS A 120 -2.65 16.01 -4.22
CA HIS A 120 -3.90 16.02 -3.45
C HIS A 120 -4.71 17.27 -3.78
N PRO A 121 -6.05 17.21 -3.89
CA PRO A 121 -6.90 18.38 -4.17
C PRO A 121 -6.64 19.57 -3.22
N ALA A 122 -6.41 19.30 -1.93
CA ALA A 122 -6.16 20.33 -0.91
C ALA A 122 -4.71 20.84 -0.82
N ALA A 123 -3.72 20.17 -1.44
CA ALA A 123 -2.30 20.45 -1.19
C ALA A 123 -1.43 20.58 -2.46
N GLY A 124 -1.95 20.22 -3.63
CA GLY A 124 -1.15 20.13 -4.85
C GLY A 124 -0.19 18.95 -4.79
N ALA A 125 0.95 19.06 -5.48
CA ALA A 125 1.93 17.98 -5.63
C ALA A 125 2.45 17.48 -4.27
N LEU A 126 2.47 16.16 -4.07
CA LEU A 126 2.88 15.54 -2.82
C LEU A 126 4.32 15.00 -2.89
N SER A 127 5.05 15.10 -1.77
CA SER A 127 6.32 14.40 -1.56
C SER A 127 6.09 13.00 -0.96
N GLY A 128 7.05 12.08 -1.13
CA GLY A 128 6.86 10.68 -0.74
C GLY A 128 5.82 9.98 -1.63
N GLY A 129 5.36 8.80 -1.22
CA GLY A 129 4.26 8.06 -1.84
C GLY A 129 3.43 7.34 -0.77
N PRO A 130 2.35 6.62 -1.12
CA PRO A 130 1.57 5.84 -0.16
C PRO A 130 2.48 4.79 0.48
N GLN A 131 2.63 4.87 1.81
CA GLN A 131 3.39 3.90 2.60
C GLN A 131 2.39 3.13 3.47
N MET A 132 2.17 3.55 4.72
CA MET A 132 1.34 2.74 5.63
C MET A 132 -0.10 2.93 5.23
N VAL A 133 -0.83 1.83 5.14
CA VAL A 133 -2.26 1.82 4.82
C VAL A 133 -3.04 1.24 5.98
N GLU A 134 -4.08 1.96 6.41
CA GLU A 134 -4.97 1.49 7.46
C GLU A 134 -6.43 1.59 7.00
N VAL A 135 -7.22 0.56 7.31
CA VAL A 135 -8.59 0.42 6.81
C VAL A 135 -9.57 0.44 7.98
N SER A 136 -10.64 1.20 7.85
CA SER A 136 -11.71 1.22 8.85
C SER A 136 -12.41 -0.14 8.96
N ARG A 137 -12.96 -0.46 10.13
CA ARG A 137 -13.65 -1.74 10.38
C ARG A 137 -14.82 -2.02 9.45
N ASP A 138 -15.49 -0.98 8.98
CA ASP A 138 -16.58 -1.07 8.00
C ASP A 138 -16.09 -1.20 6.54
N GLY A 139 -14.77 -1.17 6.30
CA GLY A 139 -14.15 -1.30 4.98
C GLY A 139 -14.32 -0.10 4.06
N ARG A 140 -14.96 0.98 4.52
CA ARG A 140 -15.36 2.12 3.66
C ARG A 140 -14.36 3.26 3.60
N ARG A 141 -13.43 3.34 4.55
CA ARG A 141 -12.43 4.39 4.64
C ARG A 141 -11.04 3.79 4.70
N VAL A 142 -10.13 4.36 3.94
CA VAL A 142 -8.72 3.99 3.91
C VAL A 142 -7.89 5.23 4.22
N TYR A 143 -6.88 5.08 5.07
CA TYR A 143 -6.00 6.17 5.44
C TYR A 143 -4.57 5.83 5.07
N LEU A 144 -3.84 6.82 4.57
CA LEU A 144 -2.45 6.65 4.13
C LEU A 144 -1.53 7.62 4.85
N THR A 145 -0.30 7.17 5.11
CA THR A 145 0.85 8.03 5.42
C THR A 145 2.01 7.73 4.47
N ASN A 146 3.05 8.56 4.48
CA ASN A 146 4.00 8.61 3.36
C ASN A 146 5.47 8.34 3.67
N SER A 147 5.85 8.11 4.92
CA SER A 147 7.24 7.81 5.28
C SER A 147 7.45 6.34 5.55
N LEU A 148 8.58 5.82 5.06
CA LEU A 148 9.01 4.45 5.27
C LEU A 148 10.00 4.35 6.42
N TYR A 149 11.16 4.97 6.24
CA TYR A 149 12.25 4.94 7.20
C TYR A 149 13.21 6.07 6.87
N ALA A 150 13.68 6.81 7.87
CA ALA A 150 14.31 8.11 7.64
C ALA A 150 15.49 8.09 6.65
N SER A 151 16.34 7.06 6.68
CA SER A 151 17.48 6.91 5.76
C SER A 151 17.10 6.39 4.37
N TRP A 152 15.98 5.69 4.24
CA TRP A 152 15.45 5.22 2.96
C TRP A 152 14.70 6.34 2.26
N ASP A 153 13.87 7.08 3.01
CA ASP A 153 13.21 8.30 2.54
C ASP A 153 14.23 9.25 1.88
N ALA A 154 15.40 9.45 2.50
CA ALA A 154 16.42 10.35 1.96
C ALA A 154 17.06 9.85 0.65
N GLN A 155 17.07 8.55 0.38
CA GLN A 155 17.63 7.96 -0.84
C GLN A 155 16.65 8.05 -2.01
N PHE A 156 15.38 7.71 -1.76
CA PHE A 156 14.34 7.66 -2.79
C PHE A 156 13.60 8.99 -2.97
N TYR A 157 13.59 9.84 -1.95
CA TYR A 157 12.98 11.17 -1.94
C TYR A 157 14.01 12.20 -1.42
N PRO A 158 15.01 12.57 -2.25
CA PRO A 158 16.12 13.43 -1.84
C PRO A 158 15.67 14.86 -1.49
N ALA A 159 14.57 15.32 -2.09
CA ALA A 159 13.80 16.43 -1.53
C ALA A 159 13.05 15.86 -0.31
N ILE A 160 13.54 16.18 0.89
CA ILE A 160 13.05 15.71 2.19
C ILE A 160 11.52 15.55 2.18
N ILE A 161 11.05 14.37 2.58
CA ILE A 161 9.61 14.10 2.70
C ILE A 161 8.97 15.07 3.70
N GLU A 162 7.98 15.81 3.23
CA GLU A 162 6.98 16.52 4.02
C GLU A 162 5.89 15.52 4.42
N GLY A 163 5.79 15.26 5.72
CA GLY A 163 4.88 14.23 6.24
C GLY A 163 3.42 14.59 6.07
N TRP A 164 2.62 13.66 5.55
CA TRP A 164 1.18 13.83 5.39
C TRP A 164 0.39 12.57 5.76
N MET A 165 -0.88 12.78 6.08
CA MET A 165 -1.90 11.76 6.16
C MET A 165 -3.10 12.17 5.30
N VAL A 166 -3.63 11.24 4.51
CA VAL A 166 -4.81 11.46 3.66
C VAL A 166 -5.91 10.44 3.95
N GLY A 167 -7.14 10.81 3.63
CA GLY A 167 -8.32 9.96 3.70
C GLY A 167 -8.79 9.57 2.30
N LEU A 168 -9.34 8.37 2.18
CA LEU A 168 -9.90 7.83 0.95
C LEU A 168 -11.23 7.15 1.27
N ASP A 169 -12.20 7.33 0.38
CA ASP A 169 -13.40 6.49 0.33
C ASP A 169 -13.15 5.25 -0.53
N ALA A 170 -13.57 4.09 -0.01
CA ALA A 170 -13.55 2.81 -0.69
C ALA A 170 -15.02 2.36 -0.94
N PRO A 171 -15.63 2.75 -2.08
CA PRO A 171 -17.02 2.41 -2.35
C PRO A 171 -17.22 0.90 -2.50
N GLU A 172 -18.45 0.45 -2.21
CA GLU A 172 -18.84 -0.94 -2.41
C GLU A 172 -18.76 -1.30 -3.90
N GLY A 173 -18.18 -2.46 -4.22
CA GLY A 173 -18.04 -2.93 -5.61
C GLY A 173 -16.74 -2.53 -6.32
N GLY A 174 -15.89 -1.72 -5.70
CA GLY A 174 -14.56 -1.37 -6.22
C GLY A 174 -14.28 0.13 -6.23
N GLY A 175 -13.12 0.53 -6.75
CA GLY A 175 -12.68 1.92 -6.79
C GLY A 175 -12.03 2.43 -5.49
N LEU A 176 -11.43 3.60 -5.61
CA LEU A 176 -10.83 4.40 -4.54
C LEU A 176 -11.04 5.87 -4.89
N GLN A 177 -11.46 6.70 -3.94
CA GLN A 177 -11.66 8.14 -4.14
C GLN A 177 -10.95 8.91 -3.04
N VAL A 178 -10.14 9.90 -3.41
CA VAL A 178 -9.51 10.83 -2.46
C VAL A 178 -10.59 11.70 -1.84
N ASP A 179 -10.63 11.72 -0.51
CA ASP A 179 -11.43 12.70 0.23
C ASP A 179 -10.75 14.07 0.07
N PRO A 180 -11.34 15.01 -0.69
CA PRO A 180 -10.72 16.31 -0.95
C PRO A 180 -10.59 17.17 0.32
N ASP A 181 -11.38 16.87 1.37
CA ASP A 181 -11.46 17.66 2.59
C ASP A 181 -10.58 17.06 3.72
N PHE A 182 -10.13 15.81 3.60
CA PHE A 182 -9.25 15.17 4.58
C PHE A 182 -7.78 15.20 4.16
N PHE A 183 -7.06 16.21 4.64
CA PHE A 183 -5.61 16.31 4.49
C PHE A 183 -4.94 16.81 5.77
N VAL A 184 -4.04 16.01 6.34
CA VAL A 184 -3.31 16.35 7.57
C VAL A 184 -1.83 16.45 7.28
N THR A 185 -1.22 17.59 7.62
CA THR A 185 0.23 17.80 7.53
C THR A 185 0.91 17.53 8.86
N MET A 186 2.17 17.09 8.82
CA MET A 186 2.99 16.86 10.01
C MET A 186 4.04 17.97 10.17
N PRO A 187 3.82 18.94 11.08
CA PRO A 187 4.70 20.10 11.20
C PRO A 187 6.06 19.75 11.79
N GLY A 188 7.09 20.53 11.46
CA GLY A 188 8.43 20.42 12.07
C GLY A 188 9.26 19.25 11.55
N GLY A 189 9.05 18.84 10.29
CA GLY A 189 9.79 17.74 9.66
C GLY A 189 9.44 16.36 10.20
N ARG A 190 8.34 16.24 10.96
CA ARG A 190 7.82 14.95 11.43
C ARG A 190 7.31 14.14 10.24
N ARG A 191 7.54 12.84 10.32
CA ARG A 191 7.20 11.88 9.27
C ARG A 191 6.26 10.83 9.84
N PRO A 192 4.98 10.82 9.43
CA PRO A 192 4.00 9.91 9.98
C PRO A 192 4.22 8.51 9.40
N HIS A 193 3.82 7.50 10.17
CA HIS A 193 4.01 6.10 9.82
C HIS A 193 2.71 5.35 10.12
N GLN A 194 2.69 4.40 11.06
CA GLN A 194 1.48 3.65 11.36
C GLN A 194 0.33 4.51 11.90
N ILE A 195 -0.88 4.23 11.42
CA ILE A 195 -2.14 4.79 11.93
C ILE A 195 -2.80 3.74 12.81
N ARG A 196 -3.48 4.18 13.88
CA ARG A 196 -4.36 3.34 14.69
C ARG A 196 -5.67 4.05 14.92
N LEU A 197 -6.77 3.42 14.52
CA LEU A 197 -8.11 4.00 14.66
C LEU A 197 -8.67 3.70 16.05
N GLN A 198 -9.32 4.70 16.65
CA GLN A 198 -9.99 4.50 17.92
C GLN A 198 -11.10 3.45 17.78
N GLY A 199 -11.09 2.42 18.64
CA GLY A 199 -12.05 1.31 18.58
C GLY A 199 -11.61 0.14 17.69
N GLY A 200 -10.38 0.17 17.17
CA GLY A 200 -9.79 -0.90 16.36
C GLY A 200 -9.94 -0.66 14.86
N ASP A 201 -9.04 -1.27 14.10
CA ASP A 201 -8.88 -1.17 12.65
C ASP A 201 -8.58 -2.54 12.05
N ALA A 202 -8.41 -2.59 10.73
CA ALA A 202 -8.17 -3.83 10.01
C ALA A 202 -6.77 -4.43 10.24
N SER A 203 -5.93 -3.82 11.09
CA SER A 203 -4.59 -4.33 11.35
C SER A 203 -4.20 -4.35 12.84
N SER A 204 -5.11 -4.01 13.74
CA SER A 204 -4.89 -3.95 15.19
C SER A 204 -5.35 -5.19 15.94
N ASP A 205 -6.36 -5.88 15.41
CA ASP A 205 -7.08 -6.94 16.11
C ASP A 205 -7.01 -8.28 15.37
N SER A 206 -7.14 -9.37 16.13
CA SER A 206 -7.39 -10.71 15.62
C SER A 206 -8.60 -11.31 16.33
N TYR A 207 -9.31 -12.19 15.62
CA TYR A 207 -10.58 -12.73 16.09
C TYR A 207 -10.45 -14.22 16.42
N CYS A 208 -11.19 -14.68 17.44
CA CYS A 208 -11.28 -16.10 17.80
C CYS A 208 -12.62 -16.73 17.41
N PHE A 209 -13.55 -15.94 16.87
CA PHE A 209 -14.89 -16.37 16.48
C PHE A 209 -15.17 -15.94 15.03
N PRO A 210 -15.94 -16.74 14.27
CA PRO A 210 -16.30 -16.45 12.89
C PRO A 210 -17.39 -15.39 12.75
#